data_AF-A0A840NKF2-F1
#
_entry.id   AF-A0A840NKF2-F1
#
_cell.length_a   1.000
_cell.length_b   1.000
_cell.length_c   1.000
_cell.angle_alpha   90.00
_cell.angle_beta   90.00
_cell.angle_gamma   90.00
#
_symmetry.space_group_name_H-M   'P 1'
#
loop_
_entity.id
_entity.type
_entity.pdbx_description
1 polymer ?
#
loop_
_entity_poly.entity_id
_entity_poly.type
_entity_poly.pdbx_seq_one_letter_code
_entity_poly.pdbx_strand_id
1 'polypeptide(L)'
;MPYVLGIHVGATATSAAIARRQGGRWGAATPLPLSSTGHTVPTVLCRVQDGSFVAGEPASRQELTHHEWVVRGFTRQVGDDAPLLVGSEFVTAQALVAAVVEWVADNVAQQLGHPAEHITVAHSAAWGPFRSHLVRQALAGLGLRDLTLVPEPLAVALDYASKQQVAEQDAVAVANVGGTGFDATVLRRRAPGFDVLGSSLDSGHPSGQDLDDEVFAHLRAELGSQLDAMDPADPEHRAALAGLRADCVRAKEALSHHPGTTVRVDLPNLRTDFAISRSRYEQLARPHLERVPELLLQAVQSAAVSPEDLSALVLAGGTMRTPMAKQLVAERLERTPQVDAAPELVAARGAAVSAVGVLSSVSDQAASVAETSVLMRVEGPGSGGLDVIDGEPEREAPVRPPVQVEPMYLEPPDEDRQRLFKILKLSAAALLIIGGLVLTLVQGVGGTQPASPITSQQR
;
A
#
# COMPACT_ATOMS: atom_id res chain seq x y z
N MET A 1 -10.58 2.99 -23.85
CA MET A 1 -9.62 4.04 -24.28
C MET A 1 -8.33 3.75 -23.54
N PRO A 2 -7.17 3.71 -24.23
CA PRO A 2 -5.91 3.40 -23.57
C PRO A 2 -5.65 4.36 -22.41
N TYR A 3 -5.14 3.84 -21.31
CA TYR A 3 -4.86 4.60 -20.10
C TYR A 3 -3.62 4.05 -19.39
N VAL A 4 -2.97 4.91 -18.62
CA VAL A 4 -1.99 4.50 -17.60
C VAL A 4 -2.61 4.60 -16.22
N LEU A 5 -2.06 3.82 -15.30
CA LEU A 5 -2.51 3.75 -13.91
C LEU A 5 -1.38 4.18 -12.97
N GLY A 6 -1.67 5.18 -12.14
CA GLY A 6 -0.87 5.52 -10.97
C GLY A 6 -1.52 4.98 -9.71
N ILE A 7 -0.77 4.26 -8.89
CA ILE A 7 -1.22 3.69 -7.61
C ILE A 7 -0.38 4.30 -6.51
N HIS A 8 -0.99 4.73 -5.40
CA HIS A 8 -0.28 5.06 -4.18
C HIS A 8 -0.66 4.07 -3.09
N VAL A 9 0.33 3.34 -2.58
CA VAL A 9 0.15 2.41 -1.46
C VAL A 9 0.64 3.07 -0.18
N GLY A 10 -0.20 3.93 0.40
CA GLY A 10 0.06 4.57 1.69
C GLY A 10 -0.10 3.60 2.85
N ALA A 11 0.42 3.96 4.02
CA ALA A 11 0.36 3.10 5.21
C ALA A 11 -1.06 2.89 5.77
N THR A 12 -1.94 3.88 5.63
CA THR A 12 -3.34 3.81 6.10
C THR A 12 -4.36 3.80 4.97
N ALA A 13 -4.06 4.42 3.84
CA ALA A 13 -4.96 4.53 2.70
C ALA A 13 -4.23 4.26 1.38
N THR A 14 -4.94 3.62 0.46
CA THR A 14 -4.52 3.34 -0.91
C THR A 14 -5.39 4.16 -1.85
N SER A 15 -4.78 4.75 -2.88
CA SER A 15 -5.48 5.57 -3.88
C SER A 15 -4.99 5.27 -5.29
N ALA A 16 -5.82 5.60 -6.28
CA ALA A 16 -5.50 5.41 -7.70
C ALA A 16 -5.83 6.65 -8.52
N ALA A 17 -5.08 6.84 -9.61
CA ALA A 17 -5.35 7.85 -10.61
C ALA A 17 -5.03 7.30 -12.01
N ILE A 18 -5.69 7.85 -13.02
CA ILE A 18 -5.47 7.46 -14.41
C ILE A 18 -5.18 8.68 -15.28
N ALA A 19 -4.44 8.48 -16.36
CA ALA A 19 -4.39 9.41 -17.48
C ALA A 19 -4.80 8.66 -18.75
N ARG A 20 -5.74 9.21 -19.51
CA ARG A 20 -6.25 8.60 -20.75
C ARG A 20 -5.55 9.17 -21.97
N ARG A 21 -5.28 8.33 -22.97
CA ARG A 21 -4.74 8.77 -24.26
C ARG A 21 -5.87 8.98 -25.27
N GLN A 22 -5.96 10.20 -25.83
CA GLN A 22 -6.90 10.55 -26.89
C GLN A 22 -6.16 11.26 -28.01
N GLY A 23 -6.33 10.80 -29.26
CA GLY A 23 -5.65 11.41 -30.42
C GLY A 23 -4.13 11.43 -30.30
N GLY A 24 -3.52 10.41 -29.69
CA GLY A 24 -2.06 10.31 -29.47
C GLY A 24 -1.52 11.16 -28.32
N ARG A 25 -2.36 11.95 -27.64
CA ARG A 25 -1.95 12.78 -26.50
C ARG A 25 -2.50 12.25 -25.18
N TRP A 26 -1.68 12.29 -24.15
CA TRP A 26 -2.10 11.98 -22.79
C TRP A 26 -2.86 13.17 -22.19
N GLY A 27 -4.03 12.89 -21.62
CA GLY A 27 -4.77 13.87 -20.82
C GLY A 27 -4.16 14.06 -19.43
N ALA A 28 -4.73 14.98 -18.66
CA ALA A 28 -4.35 15.19 -17.27
C ALA A 28 -4.62 13.93 -16.42
N ALA A 29 -3.77 13.70 -15.41
CA ALA A 29 -4.00 12.65 -14.42
C ALA A 29 -5.22 13.02 -13.55
N THR A 30 -6.20 12.14 -13.51
CA THR A 30 -7.42 12.30 -12.71
C THR A 30 -7.55 11.16 -11.70
N PRO A 31 -7.89 11.44 -10.43
CA PRO A 31 -8.18 10.39 -9.47
C PRO A 31 -9.26 9.42 -9.98
N LEU A 32 -9.13 8.15 -9.62
CA LEU A 32 -10.12 7.13 -9.93
C LEU A 32 -10.74 6.62 -8.61
N PRO A 33 -12.08 6.59 -8.49
CA PRO A 33 -12.74 5.98 -7.34
C PRO A 33 -12.39 4.50 -7.22
N LEU A 34 -11.91 4.08 -6.06
CA LEU A 34 -11.63 2.68 -5.72
C LEU A 34 -12.76 2.04 -4.88
N SER A 35 -13.69 2.86 -4.38
CA SER A 35 -14.90 2.41 -3.73
C SER A 35 -16.09 3.25 -4.16
N SER A 36 -17.31 2.79 -3.86
CA SER A 36 -18.54 3.54 -4.13
C SER A 36 -18.62 4.87 -3.35
N THR A 37 -17.82 5.00 -2.29
CA THR A 37 -17.85 6.11 -1.35
C THR A 37 -16.69 7.09 -1.49
N GLY A 38 -15.66 6.78 -2.28
CA GLY A 38 -14.50 7.65 -2.37
C GLY A 38 -13.39 7.25 -3.34
N HIS A 39 -12.33 8.06 -3.31
CA HIS A 39 -11.11 7.90 -4.12
C HIS A 39 -9.96 7.23 -3.37
N THR A 40 -10.19 6.93 -2.09
CA THR A 40 -9.27 6.19 -1.24
C THR A 40 -9.98 4.99 -0.64
N VAL A 41 -9.23 3.93 -0.39
CA VAL A 41 -9.67 2.78 0.40
C VAL A 41 -8.66 2.52 1.51
N PRO A 42 -9.05 1.94 2.65
CA PRO A 42 -8.10 1.55 3.69
C PRO A 42 -7.01 0.61 3.15
N THR A 43 -5.74 0.84 3.52
CA THR A 43 -4.64 -0.10 3.22
C THR A 43 -4.69 -1.28 4.18
N VAL A 44 -5.62 -2.18 3.89
CA VAL A 44 -6.00 -3.33 4.71
C VAL A 44 -6.19 -4.48 3.76
N LEU A 45 -5.67 -5.64 4.13
CA LEU A 45 -5.92 -6.88 3.41
C LEU A 45 -6.62 -7.87 4.32
N CYS A 46 -7.56 -8.63 3.76
CA CYS A 46 -8.14 -9.80 4.39
C CYS A 46 -7.83 -11.00 3.50
N ARG A 47 -7.22 -12.04 4.08
CA ARG A 47 -7.00 -13.30 3.37
C ARG A 47 -8.32 -14.06 3.27
N VAL A 48 -8.60 -14.63 2.09
CA VAL A 48 -9.79 -15.46 1.84
C VAL A 48 -9.42 -16.93 1.65
N GLN A 49 -10.43 -17.80 1.55
CA GLN A 49 -10.27 -19.26 1.60
C GLN A 49 -9.37 -19.84 0.51
N ASP A 50 -9.42 -19.27 -0.70
CA ASP A 50 -8.58 -19.69 -1.83
C ASP A 50 -7.12 -19.24 -1.71
N GLY A 51 -6.79 -18.49 -0.65
CA GLY A 51 -5.45 -17.96 -0.37
C GLY A 51 -5.18 -16.60 -0.99
N SER A 52 -6.09 -16.05 -1.80
CA SER A 52 -6.02 -14.68 -2.30
C SER A 52 -6.34 -13.65 -1.22
N PHE A 53 -6.22 -12.37 -1.57
CA PHE A 53 -6.52 -11.26 -0.69
C PHE A 53 -7.60 -10.34 -1.26
N VAL A 54 -8.47 -9.89 -0.37
CA VAL A 54 -9.37 -8.76 -0.62
C VAL A 54 -8.80 -7.54 0.09
N ALA A 55 -8.88 -6.36 -0.53
CA ALA A 55 -8.40 -5.11 0.07
C ALA A 55 -9.53 -4.13 0.42
N GLY A 56 -9.18 -3.03 1.10
CA GLY A 56 -10.06 -1.87 1.27
C GLY A 56 -11.14 -2.04 2.33
N GLU A 57 -12.29 -1.38 2.12
CA GLU A 57 -13.42 -1.44 3.05
C GLU A 57 -13.97 -2.87 3.25
N PRO A 58 -14.07 -3.74 2.21
CA PRO A 58 -14.45 -5.13 2.40
C PRO A 58 -13.54 -5.87 3.39
N ALA A 59 -12.22 -5.66 3.30
CA ALA A 59 -11.27 -6.24 4.25
C ALA A 59 -11.41 -5.64 5.65
N SER A 60 -11.56 -4.32 5.73
CA SER A 60 -11.75 -3.61 7.01
C SER A 60 -13.00 -4.07 7.78
N ARG A 61 -14.07 -4.48 7.09
CA ARG A 61 -15.28 -4.99 7.74
C ARG A 61 -15.09 -6.35 8.41
N GLN A 62 -14.11 -7.13 7.95
CA GLN A 62 -13.82 -8.45 8.52
C GLN A 62 -13.05 -8.37 9.84
N GLU A 63 -12.49 -7.21 10.20
CA GLU A 63 -11.63 -7.10 11.39
C GLU A 63 -12.36 -7.38 12.70
N LEU A 64 -13.66 -7.12 12.78
CA LEU A 64 -14.44 -7.38 13.99
C LEU A 64 -14.74 -8.87 14.20
N THR A 65 -14.85 -9.64 13.11
CA THR A 65 -15.28 -11.05 13.16
C THR A 65 -14.14 -12.04 12.87
N HIS A 66 -13.16 -11.63 12.07
CA HIS A 66 -12.04 -12.45 11.57
C HIS A 66 -10.72 -11.67 11.62
N HIS A 67 -10.45 -11.02 12.75
CA HIS A 67 -9.25 -10.20 12.97
C HIS A 67 -7.93 -10.91 12.61
N GLU A 68 -7.86 -12.23 12.81
CA GLU A 68 -6.68 -13.04 12.53
C GLU A 68 -6.35 -13.13 11.03
N TRP A 69 -7.31 -12.92 10.13
CA TRP A 69 -7.10 -12.92 8.68
C TRP A 69 -6.93 -11.53 8.10
N VAL A 70 -7.13 -10.50 8.91
CA VAL A 70 -6.98 -9.11 8.52
C VAL A 70 -5.59 -8.62 8.91
N VAL A 71 -4.93 -7.94 7.97
CA VAL A 71 -3.58 -7.40 8.16
C VAL A 71 -3.51 -5.94 7.74
N ARG A 72 -2.82 -5.14 8.55
CA ARG A 72 -2.62 -3.68 8.41
C ARG A 72 -1.17 -3.32 8.73
N GLY A 73 -0.74 -2.12 8.35
CA GLY A 73 0.55 -1.58 8.76
C GLY A 73 1.78 -2.33 8.20
N PHE A 74 1.58 -3.20 7.21
CA PHE A 74 2.63 -4.01 6.60
C PHE A 74 3.59 -3.20 5.72
N THR A 75 3.20 -2.01 5.23
CA THR A 75 4.06 -1.19 4.36
C THR A 75 5.36 -0.73 5.04
N ARG A 76 5.36 -0.58 6.38
CA ARG A 76 6.55 -0.24 7.17
C ARG A 76 7.46 -1.45 7.44
N GLN A 77 6.92 -2.65 7.33
CA GLN A 77 7.63 -3.91 7.59
C GLN A 77 8.29 -4.49 6.32
N VAL A 78 8.23 -3.76 5.20
CA VAL A 78 8.85 -4.21 3.95
C VAL A 78 10.35 -4.37 4.14
N GLY A 79 10.85 -5.57 3.83
CA GLY A 79 12.24 -5.94 4.00
C GLY A 79 12.65 -6.36 5.41
N ASP A 80 11.71 -6.45 6.35
CA ASP A 80 11.97 -7.09 7.64
C ASP A 80 12.08 -8.61 7.45
N ASP A 81 12.96 -9.26 8.23
CA ASP A 81 13.17 -10.72 8.17
C ASP A 81 11.98 -11.51 8.73
N ALA A 82 11.24 -10.92 9.67
CA ALA A 82 10.10 -11.54 10.32
C ALA A 82 8.85 -11.41 9.44
N PRO A 83 8.23 -12.52 8.98
CA PRO A 83 6.97 -12.46 8.25
C PRO A 83 5.81 -12.12 9.19
N LEU A 84 4.72 -11.61 8.60
CA LEU A 84 3.46 -11.39 9.30
C LEU A 84 2.65 -12.68 9.31
N LEU A 85 1.99 -12.97 10.44
CA LEU A 85 1.04 -14.07 10.54
C LEU A 85 -0.34 -13.59 10.05
N VAL A 86 -0.85 -14.21 8.99
CA VAL A 86 -2.21 -13.97 8.47
C VAL A 86 -2.97 -15.28 8.53
N GLY A 87 -3.80 -15.42 9.55
CA GLY A 87 -4.43 -16.66 9.95
C GLY A 87 -3.42 -17.65 10.48
N SER A 88 -3.11 -18.66 9.64
CA SER A 88 -2.11 -19.68 9.95
C SER A 88 -0.90 -19.64 9.01
N GLU A 89 -0.85 -18.65 8.10
CA GLU A 89 0.18 -18.52 7.08
C GLU A 89 1.14 -17.38 7.42
N PHE A 90 2.42 -17.61 7.18
CA PHE A 90 3.44 -16.57 7.25
C PHE A 90 3.57 -15.87 5.90
N VAL A 91 3.29 -14.57 5.87
CA VAL A 91 3.28 -13.75 4.65
C VAL A 91 4.24 -12.58 4.82
N THR A 92 5.10 -12.36 3.84
CA THR A 92 6.04 -11.23 3.89
C THR A 92 5.35 -9.92 3.58
N ALA A 93 5.84 -8.82 4.16
CA ALA A 93 5.29 -7.48 3.93
C ALA A 93 5.31 -7.07 2.45
N GLN A 94 6.38 -7.39 1.71
CA GLN A 94 6.46 -7.13 0.26
C GLN A 94 5.42 -7.91 -0.55
N ALA A 95 5.05 -9.13 -0.12
CA ALA A 95 3.98 -9.89 -0.76
C ALA A 95 2.61 -9.25 -0.50
N LEU A 96 2.37 -8.72 0.70
CA LEU A 96 1.16 -7.97 1.03
C LEU A 96 1.06 -6.66 0.23
N VAL A 97 2.17 -5.91 0.07
CA VAL A 97 2.20 -4.74 -0.83
C VAL A 97 1.85 -5.14 -2.26
N ALA A 98 2.45 -6.22 -2.77
CA ALA A 98 2.17 -6.71 -4.12
C ALA A 98 0.69 -7.10 -4.30
N ALA A 99 0.09 -7.74 -3.29
CA ALA A 99 -1.33 -8.10 -3.30
C ALA A 99 -2.26 -6.85 -3.33
N VAL A 100 -1.92 -5.76 -2.63
CA VAL A 100 -2.67 -4.50 -2.76
C VAL A 100 -2.59 -3.95 -4.19
N VAL A 101 -1.39 -3.95 -4.78
CA VAL A 101 -1.18 -3.43 -6.14
C VAL A 101 -1.94 -4.27 -7.18
N GLU A 102 -1.90 -5.59 -7.06
CA GLU A 102 -2.69 -6.51 -7.89
C GLU A 102 -4.19 -6.24 -7.75
N TRP A 103 -4.69 -6.16 -6.51
CA TRP A 103 -6.09 -5.87 -6.24
C TRP A 103 -6.54 -4.55 -6.87
N VAL A 104 -5.73 -3.48 -6.76
CA VAL A 104 -6.03 -2.19 -7.39
C VAL A 104 -6.02 -2.33 -8.92
N ALA A 105 -5.00 -2.94 -9.49
CA ALA A 105 -4.88 -3.11 -10.94
C ALA A 105 -6.06 -3.88 -11.54
N ASP A 106 -6.47 -4.97 -10.89
CA ASP A 106 -7.61 -5.79 -11.30
C ASP A 106 -8.93 -5.03 -11.15
N ASN A 107 -9.12 -4.30 -10.03
CA ASN A 107 -10.31 -3.48 -9.80
C ASN A 107 -10.46 -2.38 -10.87
N VAL A 108 -9.37 -1.66 -11.17
CA VAL A 108 -9.35 -0.63 -12.21
C VAL A 108 -9.59 -1.24 -13.60
N ALA A 109 -8.96 -2.37 -13.90
CA ALA A 109 -9.14 -3.05 -15.18
C ALA A 109 -10.58 -3.53 -15.37
N GLN A 110 -11.23 -4.02 -14.31
CA GLN A 110 -12.64 -4.39 -14.33
C GLN A 110 -13.54 -3.17 -14.54
N GLN A 111 -13.28 -2.06 -13.84
CA GLN A 111 -14.06 -0.82 -13.96
C GLN A 111 -13.95 -0.19 -15.36
N LEU A 112 -12.77 -0.27 -15.99
CA LEU A 112 -12.49 0.34 -17.29
C LEU A 112 -12.59 -0.63 -18.48
N GLY A 113 -12.80 -1.92 -18.21
CA GLY A 113 -13.02 -2.98 -19.19
C GLY A 113 -11.76 -3.56 -19.85
N HIS A 114 -10.56 -3.07 -19.51
CA HIS A 114 -9.27 -3.58 -20.00
C HIS A 114 -8.11 -3.16 -19.09
N PRO A 115 -6.97 -3.88 -19.09
CA PRO A 115 -5.80 -3.50 -18.30
C PRO A 115 -5.19 -2.17 -18.75
N ALA A 116 -4.42 -1.54 -17.84
CA ALA A 116 -3.64 -0.34 -18.12
C ALA A 116 -2.49 -0.65 -19.10
N GLU A 117 -2.07 0.33 -19.89
CA GLU A 117 -0.87 0.21 -20.76
C GLU A 117 0.42 0.21 -19.95
N HIS A 118 0.44 0.93 -18.82
CA HIS A 118 1.55 0.96 -17.88
C HIS A 118 1.04 1.28 -16.48
N ILE A 119 1.69 0.69 -15.48
CA ILE A 119 1.41 0.93 -14.06
C ILE A 119 2.64 1.57 -13.42
N THR A 120 2.42 2.64 -12.67
CA THR A 120 3.44 3.19 -11.76
C THR A 120 2.90 3.16 -10.34
N VAL A 121 3.71 2.66 -9.40
CA VAL A 121 3.37 2.59 -7.97
C VAL A 121 4.23 3.58 -7.19
N ALA A 122 3.59 4.57 -6.56
CA ALA A 122 4.18 5.45 -5.58
C ALA A 122 4.34 4.71 -4.24
N HIS A 123 5.56 4.73 -3.69
CA HIS A 123 5.91 4.06 -2.44
C HIS A 123 6.68 4.97 -1.48
N SER A 124 6.77 4.58 -0.20
CA SER A 124 7.54 5.31 0.80
C SER A 124 8.99 5.53 0.37
N ALA A 125 9.49 6.75 0.50
CA ALA A 125 10.88 7.09 0.18
C ALA A 125 11.90 6.31 1.05
N ALA A 126 11.50 5.85 2.24
CA ALA A 126 12.34 5.11 3.19
C ALA A 126 12.69 3.69 2.72
N TRP A 127 12.11 3.20 1.62
CA TRP A 127 12.39 1.86 1.13
C TRP A 127 13.81 1.71 0.58
N GLY A 128 14.31 2.74 -0.11
CA GLY A 128 15.59 2.65 -0.81
C GLY A 128 15.64 1.47 -1.82
N PRO A 129 16.83 1.18 -2.40
CA PRO A 129 16.94 0.18 -3.47
C PRO A 129 16.58 -1.25 -3.05
N PHE A 130 16.95 -1.66 -1.82
CA PHE A 130 16.75 -3.02 -1.33
C PHE A 130 15.26 -3.37 -1.17
N ARG A 131 14.51 -2.58 -0.41
CA ARG A 131 13.08 -2.84 -0.16
C ARG A 131 12.26 -2.70 -1.44
N SER A 132 12.57 -1.71 -2.28
CA SER A 132 11.93 -1.58 -3.60
C SER A 132 12.22 -2.77 -4.52
N HIS A 133 13.40 -3.39 -4.42
CA HIS A 133 13.70 -4.62 -5.15
C HIS A 133 12.85 -5.80 -4.69
N LEU A 134 12.69 -5.99 -3.38
CA LEU A 134 11.84 -7.06 -2.82
C LEU A 134 10.37 -6.93 -3.27
N VAL A 135 9.83 -5.71 -3.25
CA VAL A 135 8.47 -5.45 -3.74
C VAL A 135 8.36 -5.72 -5.24
N ARG A 136 9.34 -5.31 -6.04
CA ARG A 136 9.36 -5.62 -7.48
C ARG A 136 9.39 -7.13 -7.74
N GLN A 137 10.16 -7.90 -6.97
CA GLN A 137 10.17 -9.36 -7.08
C GLN A 137 8.81 -9.97 -6.73
N ALA A 138 8.18 -9.51 -5.65
CA ALA A 138 6.85 -9.96 -5.26
C ALA A 138 5.80 -9.66 -6.35
N LEU A 139 5.82 -8.44 -6.92
CA LEU A 139 4.96 -8.05 -8.04
C LEU A 139 5.20 -8.91 -9.30
N ALA A 140 6.46 -9.17 -9.64
CA ALA A 140 6.81 -10.03 -10.78
C ALA A 140 6.31 -11.47 -10.59
N GLY A 141 6.25 -11.96 -9.35
CA GLY A 141 5.66 -13.24 -8.96
C GLY A 141 4.14 -13.33 -9.23
N LEU A 142 3.44 -12.19 -9.17
CA LEU A 142 2.02 -12.07 -9.52
C LEU A 142 1.78 -11.79 -11.02
N GLY A 143 2.86 -11.76 -11.83
CA GLY A 143 2.79 -11.46 -13.26
C GLY A 143 2.81 -9.97 -13.60
N LEU A 144 2.94 -9.09 -12.61
CA LEU A 144 3.07 -7.64 -12.79
C LEU A 144 4.55 -7.26 -12.99
N ARG A 145 5.11 -7.62 -14.14
CA ARG A 145 6.55 -7.46 -14.44
C ARG A 145 6.93 -6.09 -15.00
N ASP A 146 6.05 -5.52 -15.81
CA ASP A 146 6.30 -4.28 -16.54
C ASP A 146 5.62 -3.10 -15.85
N LEU A 147 6.17 -2.71 -14.69
CA LEU A 147 5.71 -1.55 -13.93
C LEU A 147 6.88 -0.72 -13.40
N THR A 148 6.58 0.53 -13.06
CA THR A 148 7.55 1.45 -12.46
C THR A 148 7.26 1.62 -10.96
N LEU A 149 8.31 1.64 -10.14
CA LEU A 149 8.23 2.09 -8.76
C LEU A 149 8.78 3.52 -8.69
N VAL A 150 8.05 4.42 -8.05
CA VAL A 150 8.47 5.81 -7.86
C VAL A 150 8.40 6.20 -6.38
N PRO A 151 9.40 6.88 -5.81
CA PRO A 151 9.28 7.44 -4.47
C PRO A 151 8.12 8.44 -4.39
N GLU A 152 7.34 8.36 -3.32
CA GLU A 152 6.19 9.22 -3.05
C GLU A 152 6.49 10.73 -3.17
N PRO A 153 7.57 11.29 -2.59
CA PRO A 153 7.86 12.72 -2.75
C PRO A 153 8.13 13.11 -4.20
N LEU A 154 8.74 12.22 -4.99
CA LEU A 154 8.95 12.45 -6.42
C LEU A 154 7.62 12.43 -7.18
N ALA A 155 6.72 11.49 -6.87
CA ALA A 155 5.38 11.49 -7.44
C ALA A 155 4.64 12.79 -7.11
N VAL A 156 4.69 13.26 -5.86
CA VAL A 156 4.07 14.51 -5.45
C VAL A 156 4.62 15.71 -6.23
N ALA A 157 5.94 15.80 -6.40
CA ALA A 157 6.55 16.86 -7.20
C ALA A 157 6.20 16.77 -8.70
N LEU A 158 6.03 15.57 -9.25
CA LEU A 158 5.56 15.37 -10.63
C LEU A 158 4.10 15.84 -10.82
N ASP A 159 3.19 15.56 -9.87
CA ASP A 159 1.82 16.10 -9.90
C ASP A 159 1.86 17.64 -9.86
N TYR A 160 2.65 18.22 -8.96
CA TYR A 160 2.81 19.67 -8.84
C TYR A 160 3.32 20.30 -10.14
N ALA A 161 4.41 19.78 -10.69
CA ALA A 161 5.02 20.30 -11.92
C ALA A 161 4.21 20.00 -13.20
N SER A 162 3.21 19.11 -13.14
CA SER A 162 2.26 18.93 -14.24
C SER A 162 1.20 20.05 -14.31
N LYS A 163 1.00 20.77 -13.20
CA LYS A 163 0.00 21.84 -13.05
C LYS A 163 0.61 23.23 -12.99
N GLN A 164 1.86 23.32 -12.53
CA GLN A 164 2.59 24.56 -12.30
C GLN A 164 3.92 24.54 -13.05
N GLN A 165 4.38 25.72 -13.46
CA GLN A 165 5.69 25.85 -14.08
C GLN A 165 6.78 25.76 -12.99
N VAL A 166 7.70 24.81 -13.16
CA VAL A 166 8.90 24.65 -12.32
C VAL A 166 10.09 24.68 -13.27
N ALA A 167 10.96 25.68 -13.13
CA ALA A 167 12.09 25.86 -14.02
C ALA A 167 13.17 24.81 -13.74
N GLU A 168 14.01 24.55 -14.75
CA GLU A 168 15.16 23.66 -14.59
C GLU A 168 16.07 24.18 -13.46
N GLN A 169 16.59 23.28 -12.62
CA GLN A 169 17.37 23.59 -11.41
C GLN A 169 16.61 24.20 -10.22
N ASP A 170 15.32 24.53 -10.35
CA ASP A 170 14.52 24.98 -9.21
C ASP A 170 14.45 23.91 -8.12
N ALA A 171 14.51 24.33 -6.86
CA ALA A 171 14.37 23.46 -5.70
C ALA A 171 12.93 23.45 -5.18
N VAL A 172 12.32 22.28 -5.03
CA VAL A 172 10.98 22.11 -4.45
C VAL A 172 11.13 21.27 -3.18
N ALA A 173 10.61 21.77 -2.06
CA ALA A 173 10.49 20.96 -0.85
C ALA A 173 9.13 20.26 -0.83
N VAL A 174 9.13 18.94 -0.65
CA VAL A 174 7.92 18.14 -0.47
C VAL A 174 7.89 17.63 0.96
N ALA A 175 6.77 17.84 1.65
CA ALA A 175 6.51 17.24 2.95
C ALA A 175 5.19 16.45 2.89
N ASN A 176 5.18 15.25 3.42
CA ASN A 176 4.01 14.40 3.47
C ASN A 176 3.72 14.02 4.92
N VAL A 177 2.47 14.20 5.33
CA VAL A 177 2.01 13.79 6.66
C VAL A 177 0.87 12.80 6.47
N GLY A 178 1.22 11.53 6.54
CA GLY A 178 0.31 10.41 6.39
C GLY A 178 -0.36 10.04 7.71
N GLY A 179 -1.04 8.88 7.69
CA GLY A 179 -1.66 8.34 8.89
C GLY A 179 -0.67 7.81 9.92
N THR A 180 0.52 7.36 9.51
CA THR A 180 1.50 6.71 10.41
C THR A 180 2.84 7.43 10.53
N GLY A 181 2.98 8.63 9.94
CA GLY A 181 4.23 9.37 10.04
C GLY A 181 4.34 10.54 9.08
N PHE A 182 5.56 11.05 9.03
CA PHE A 182 6.00 12.22 8.31
C PHE A 182 7.21 11.87 7.44
N ASP A 183 7.21 12.35 6.19
CA ASP A 183 8.40 12.37 5.35
C ASP A 183 8.62 13.75 4.72
N ALA A 184 9.88 14.14 4.55
CA ALA A 184 10.23 15.35 3.82
C ALA A 184 11.45 15.14 2.94
N THR A 185 11.39 15.66 1.73
CA THR A 185 12.47 15.58 0.74
C THR A 185 12.55 16.88 -0.04
N VAL A 186 13.77 17.38 -0.23
CA VAL A 186 14.01 18.49 -1.16
C VAL A 186 14.41 17.92 -2.50
N LEU A 187 13.82 18.43 -3.56
CA LEU A 187 13.96 17.93 -4.92
C LEU A 187 14.45 19.05 -5.83
N ARG A 188 15.34 18.75 -6.76
CA ARG A 188 15.76 19.69 -7.81
C ARG A 188 15.15 19.28 -9.13
N ARG A 189 14.53 20.23 -9.83
CA ARG A 189 13.97 19.98 -11.16
C ARG A 189 15.09 19.61 -12.14
N ARG A 190 14.96 18.42 -12.74
CA ARG A 190 15.79 17.94 -13.85
C ARG A 190 14.90 17.28 -14.89
N ALA A 191 14.46 18.04 -15.89
CA ALA A 191 13.48 17.55 -16.86
C ALA A 191 13.93 16.21 -17.50
N PRO A 192 13.02 15.21 -17.61
CA PRO A 192 11.58 15.28 -17.33
C PRO A 192 11.18 15.00 -15.86
N GLY A 193 12.13 14.84 -14.93
CA GLY A 193 11.87 14.48 -13.53
C GLY A 193 12.49 15.42 -12.50
N PHE A 194 12.93 14.83 -11.37
CA PHE A 194 13.62 15.53 -10.30
C PHE A 194 14.72 14.65 -9.69
N ASP A 195 15.76 15.27 -9.16
CA ASP A 195 16.75 14.62 -8.30
C ASP A 195 16.48 14.93 -6.83
N VAL A 196 16.82 14.00 -5.96
CA VAL A 196 16.84 14.25 -4.50
C VAL A 196 18.04 15.11 -4.14
N LEU A 197 17.81 16.15 -3.35
CA LEU A 197 18.83 16.96 -2.71
C LEU A 197 18.92 16.65 -1.22
N GLY A 198 20.14 16.59 -0.69
CA GLY A 198 20.37 16.33 0.73
C GLY A 198 19.94 14.93 1.13
N SER A 199 19.43 14.80 2.36
CA SER A 199 18.91 13.54 2.89
C SER A 199 17.40 13.64 3.06
N SER A 200 16.65 12.65 2.56
CA SER A 200 15.24 12.51 2.90
C SER A 200 15.09 12.28 4.40
N LEU A 201 14.21 13.05 5.02
CA LEU A 201 13.83 12.90 6.41
C LEU A 201 12.62 11.97 6.51
N ASP A 202 12.68 10.99 7.39
CA ASP A 202 11.58 10.08 7.71
C ASP A 202 11.39 10.07 9.23
N SER A 203 10.15 10.20 9.69
CA SER A 203 9.81 10.18 11.10
C SER A 203 8.48 9.49 11.33
N GLY A 204 8.39 8.66 12.38
CA GLY A 204 7.11 8.10 12.81
C GLY A 204 6.13 9.15 13.34
N HIS A 205 6.61 10.38 13.62
CA HIS A 205 5.79 11.46 14.16
C HIS A 205 6.20 12.83 13.58
N PRO A 206 5.26 13.74 13.35
CA PRO A 206 3.84 13.61 13.64
C PRO A 206 3.11 12.73 12.62
N SER A 207 2.00 12.13 13.04
CA SER A 207 1.17 11.25 12.22
C SER A 207 -0.32 11.55 12.40
N GLY A 208 -1.14 11.14 11.44
CA GLY A 208 -2.59 11.23 11.57
C GLY A 208 -3.15 10.45 12.75
N GLN A 209 -2.50 9.33 13.13
CA GLN A 209 -2.81 8.51 14.30
C GLN A 209 -2.54 9.25 15.61
N ASP A 210 -1.45 10.03 15.71
CA ASP A 210 -1.20 10.86 16.89
C ASP A 210 -2.37 11.84 17.11
N LEU A 211 -2.90 12.40 16.02
CA LEU A 211 -4.04 13.32 16.09
C LEU A 211 -5.36 12.59 16.41
N ASP A 212 -5.52 11.34 15.97
CA ASP A 212 -6.65 10.48 16.37
C ASP A 212 -6.61 10.19 17.86
N ASP A 213 -5.42 9.90 18.39
CA ASP A 213 -5.18 9.63 19.80
C ASP A 213 -5.46 10.85 20.67
N GLU A 214 -5.19 12.07 20.22
CA GLU A 214 -5.56 13.30 20.93
C GLU A 214 -7.08 13.46 21.08
N VAL A 215 -7.85 13.17 20.02
CA VAL A 215 -9.32 13.20 20.07
C VAL A 215 -9.84 12.12 21.01
N PHE A 216 -9.32 10.90 20.89
CA PHE A 216 -9.70 9.78 21.75
C PHE A 216 -9.33 10.03 23.23
N ALA A 217 -8.15 10.58 23.49
CA ALA A 217 -7.70 10.91 24.84
C ALA A 217 -8.56 12.00 25.48
N HIS A 218 -8.96 13.03 24.70
CA HIS A 218 -9.89 14.05 25.19
C HIS A 218 -11.25 13.45 25.54
N LEU A 219 -11.80 12.61 24.66
CA LEU A 219 -13.06 11.92 24.91
C LEU A 219 -12.97 11.03 26.17
N ARG A 220 -11.89 10.26 26.32
CA ARG A 220 -11.64 9.45 27.53
C ARG A 220 -11.59 10.30 28.80
N ALA A 221 -10.95 11.46 28.76
CA ALA A 221 -10.85 12.35 29.93
C ALA A 221 -12.23 12.88 30.37
N GLU A 222 -13.14 13.11 29.42
CA GLU A 222 -14.49 13.63 29.68
C GLU A 222 -15.47 12.53 30.12
N LEU A 223 -15.33 11.31 29.58
CA LEU A 223 -16.18 10.16 29.96
C LEU A 223 -15.70 9.45 31.24
N GLY A 224 -14.43 9.63 31.62
CA GLY A 224 -13.86 9.16 32.88
C GLY A 224 -14.00 7.65 33.11
N SER A 225 -14.41 7.28 34.32
CA SER A 225 -14.44 5.89 34.81
C SER A 225 -15.35 4.94 34.02
N GLN A 226 -16.27 5.46 33.20
CA GLN A 226 -17.13 4.63 32.36
C GLN A 226 -16.35 3.97 31.22
N LEU A 227 -15.35 4.66 30.67
CA LEU A 227 -14.45 4.06 29.67
C LEU A 227 -13.49 3.07 30.33
N ASP A 228 -13.00 3.40 31.53
CA ASP A 228 -12.06 2.55 32.28
C ASP A 228 -12.69 1.24 32.78
N ALA A 229 -14.03 1.19 32.86
CA ALA A 229 -14.79 -0.02 33.20
C ALA A 229 -14.86 -1.04 32.04
N MET A 230 -14.33 -0.72 30.86
CA MET A 230 -14.29 -1.64 29.72
C MET A 230 -13.25 -2.74 29.92
N ASP A 231 -13.73 -3.98 30.05
CA ASP A 231 -12.90 -5.18 29.98
C ASP A 231 -12.29 -5.44 28.58
N PRO A 232 -10.96 -5.35 28.38
CA PRO A 232 -10.32 -5.66 27.10
C PRO A 232 -10.34 -7.17 26.77
N ALA A 233 -10.60 -8.06 27.73
CA ALA A 233 -10.75 -9.49 27.48
C ALA A 233 -12.13 -9.83 26.86
N ASP A 234 -13.12 -8.95 27.03
CA ASP A 234 -14.45 -9.12 26.45
C ASP A 234 -14.48 -8.72 24.96
N PRO A 235 -14.88 -9.63 24.04
CA PRO A 235 -15.00 -9.32 22.62
C PRO A 235 -15.95 -8.17 22.28
N GLU A 236 -17.08 -8.04 22.98
CA GLU A 236 -18.07 -6.97 22.75
C GLU A 236 -17.48 -5.61 23.12
N HIS A 237 -16.79 -5.55 24.26
CA HIS A 237 -16.10 -4.33 24.70
C HIS A 237 -14.97 -3.92 23.74
N ARG A 238 -14.18 -4.88 23.24
CA ARG A 238 -13.15 -4.60 22.23
C ARG A 238 -13.75 -4.05 20.94
N ALA A 239 -14.84 -4.65 20.47
CA ALA A 239 -15.54 -4.19 19.28
C ALA A 239 -16.09 -2.75 19.46
N ALA A 240 -16.71 -2.47 20.61
CA ALA A 240 -17.21 -1.14 20.94
C ALA A 240 -16.09 -0.08 21.00
N LEU A 241 -14.95 -0.39 21.64
CA LEU A 241 -13.77 0.47 21.68
C LEU A 241 -13.15 0.71 20.29
N ALA A 242 -13.11 -0.33 19.45
CA ALA A 242 -12.64 -0.18 18.07
C ALA A 242 -13.56 0.72 17.24
N GLY A 243 -14.89 0.57 17.40
CA GLY A 243 -15.89 1.45 16.81
C GLY A 243 -15.73 2.90 17.24
N LEU A 244 -15.57 3.14 18.55
CA LEU A 244 -15.35 4.47 19.11
C LEU A 244 -14.07 5.13 18.57
N ARG A 245 -12.97 4.38 18.44
CA ARG A 245 -11.74 4.91 17.80
C ARG A 245 -11.98 5.30 16.34
N ALA A 246 -12.72 4.48 15.58
CA ALA A 246 -13.08 4.82 14.21
C ALA A 246 -13.96 6.09 14.14
N ASP A 247 -14.84 6.31 15.12
CA ASP A 247 -15.60 7.55 15.24
C ASP A 247 -14.74 8.77 15.60
N CYS A 248 -13.70 8.60 16.42
CA CYS A 248 -12.71 9.66 16.67
C CYS A 248 -11.97 10.06 15.38
N VAL A 249 -11.57 9.08 14.55
CA VAL A 249 -10.96 9.34 13.22
C VAL A 249 -11.92 10.16 12.35
N ARG A 250 -13.19 9.71 12.24
CA ARG A 250 -14.22 10.42 11.47
C ARG A 250 -14.44 11.85 11.99
N ALA A 251 -14.43 12.04 13.31
CA ALA A 251 -14.58 13.36 13.90
C ALA A 251 -13.40 14.26 13.55
N LYS A 252 -12.16 13.80 13.69
CA LYS A 252 -10.95 14.53 13.29
C LYS A 252 -11.04 14.97 11.82
N GLU A 253 -11.40 14.05 10.92
CA GLU A 253 -11.52 14.33 9.49
C GLU A 253 -12.64 15.35 9.20
N ALA A 254 -13.79 15.21 9.85
CA ALA A 254 -14.91 16.15 9.74
C ALA A 254 -14.51 17.56 10.21
N LEU A 255 -13.72 17.68 11.28
CA LEU A 255 -13.24 18.96 11.80
C LEU A 255 -12.31 19.71 10.83
N SER A 256 -11.72 19.04 9.84
CA SER A 256 -10.99 19.74 8.76
C SER A 256 -11.91 20.60 7.89
N HIS A 257 -13.21 20.30 7.85
CA HIS A 257 -14.19 20.95 6.97
C HIS A 257 -15.25 21.72 7.75
N HIS A 258 -15.59 21.25 8.95
CA HIS A 258 -16.62 21.84 9.81
C HIS A 258 -16.01 22.48 11.08
N PRO A 259 -16.63 23.55 11.63
CA PRO A 259 -16.15 24.19 12.86
C PRO A 259 -16.40 23.34 14.12
N GLY A 260 -17.19 22.27 14.03
CA GLY A 260 -17.47 21.34 15.10
C GLY A 260 -18.14 20.07 14.58
N THR A 261 -18.15 19.02 15.39
CA THR A 261 -18.78 17.73 15.11
C THR A 261 -19.17 17.03 16.41
N THR A 262 -19.92 15.94 16.30
CA THR A 262 -20.35 15.11 17.42
C THR A 262 -19.93 13.66 17.19
N VAL A 263 -19.24 13.08 18.17
CA VAL A 263 -18.96 11.65 18.25
C VAL A 263 -20.10 10.97 19.00
N ARG A 264 -20.76 10.00 18.38
CA ARG A 264 -21.75 9.17 19.06
C ARG A 264 -21.04 8.05 19.82
N VAL A 265 -21.13 8.09 21.13
CA VAL A 265 -20.55 7.09 22.02
C VAL A 265 -21.62 6.03 22.28
N ASP A 266 -21.38 4.82 21.79
CA ASP A 266 -22.25 3.66 22.02
C ASP A 266 -21.42 2.51 22.60
N LEU A 267 -21.23 2.57 23.93
CA LEU A 267 -20.57 1.56 24.72
C LEU A 267 -21.62 0.76 25.51
N PRO A 268 -21.34 -0.50 25.89
CA PRO A 268 -22.30 -1.34 26.62
C PRO A 268 -22.88 -0.69 27.89
N ASN A 269 -22.07 0.11 28.58
CA ASN A 269 -22.42 0.80 29.83
C ASN A 269 -22.72 2.30 29.66
N LEU A 270 -22.59 2.86 28.44
CA LEU A 270 -22.70 4.29 28.21
C LEU A 270 -23.15 4.59 26.78
N ARG A 271 -24.27 5.32 26.67
CA ARG A 271 -24.72 5.91 25.41
C ARG A 271 -24.82 7.42 25.55
N THR A 272 -24.01 8.16 24.82
CA THR A 272 -24.01 9.62 24.86
C THR A 272 -23.47 10.22 23.56
N ASP A 273 -23.70 11.51 23.37
CA ASP A 273 -23.17 12.28 22.24
C ASP A 273 -22.07 13.23 22.78
N PHE A 274 -20.86 13.12 22.24
CA PHE A 274 -19.71 13.92 22.62
C PHE A 274 -19.41 14.98 21.55
N ALA A 275 -19.69 16.25 21.85
CA ALA A 275 -19.43 17.35 20.93
C ALA A 275 -17.99 17.88 21.06
N ILE A 276 -17.33 18.11 19.93
CA ILE A 276 -15.99 18.70 19.86
C ILE A 276 -15.92 19.79 18.79
N SER A 277 -15.30 20.93 19.11
CA SER A 277 -15.06 22.01 18.16
C SER A 277 -13.70 21.87 17.47
N ARG A 278 -13.56 22.48 16.29
CA ARG A 278 -12.27 22.58 15.58
C ARG A 278 -11.23 23.28 16.45
N SER A 279 -11.61 24.37 17.12
CA SER A 279 -10.71 25.12 17.99
C SER A 279 -10.16 24.26 19.13
N ARG A 280 -10.99 23.38 19.71
CA ARG A 280 -10.55 22.46 20.77
C ARG A 280 -9.63 21.38 20.20
N TYR A 281 -10.00 20.76 19.09
CA TYR A 281 -9.13 19.80 18.40
C TYR A 281 -7.76 20.40 18.05
N GLU A 282 -7.75 21.60 17.47
CA GLU A 282 -6.53 22.28 17.08
C GLU A 282 -5.63 22.64 18.28
N GLN A 283 -6.21 22.93 19.45
CA GLN A 283 -5.43 23.08 20.69
C GLN A 283 -4.74 21.77 21.10
N LEU A 284 -5.45 20.64 20.98
CA LEU A 284 -4.91 19.31 21.32
C LEU A 284 -3.86 18.84 20.32
N ALA A 285 -4.10 19.07 19.02
CA ALA A 285 -3.23 18.67 17.93
C ALA A 285 -1.95 19.52 17.79
N ARG A 286 -1.96 20.75 18.32
CA ARG A 286 -0.88 21.74 18.17
C ARG A 286 0.53 21.19 18.45
N PRO A 287 0.81 20.47 19.57
CA PRO A 287 2.16 19.96 19.85
C PRO A 287 2.70 19.03 18.77
N HIS A 288 1.82 18.26 18.11
CA HIS A 288 2.20 17.38 17.00
C HIS A 288 2.40 18.19 15.72
N LEU A 289 1.49 19.12 15.41
CA LEU A 289 1.54 19.90 14.19
C LEU A 289 2.71 20.90 14.15
N GLU A 290 3.17 21.40 15.30
CA GLU A 290 4.33 22.30 15.39
C GLU A 290 5.64 21.60 14.98
N ARG A 291 5.72 20.27 15.07
CA ARG A 291 6.87 19.50 14.55
C ARG A 291 6.96 19.48 13.01
N VAL A 292 5.85 19.66 12.30
CA VAL A 292 5.82 19.62 10.82
C VAL A 292 6.81 20.63 10.22
N PRO A 293 6.74 21.94 10.52
CA PRO A 293 7.70 22.90 9.98
C PRO A 293 9.13 22.71 10.50
N GLU A 294 9.32 22.20 11.72
CA GLU A 294 10.66 21.91 12.26
C GLU A 294 11.37 20.83 11.46
N LEU A 295 10.68 19.72 11.20
CA LEU A 295 11.20 18.61 10.41
C LEU A 295 11.41 19.02 8.94
N LEU A 296 10.50 19.82 8.39
CA LEU A 296 10.66 20.35 7.03
C LEU A 296 11.88 21.26 6.92
N LEU A 297 12.12 22.13 7.91
CA LEU A 297 13.32 22.97 7.96
C LEU A 297 14.60 22.13 8.05
N GLN A 298 14.61 21.03 8.81
CA GLN A 298 15.74 20.10 8.85
C GLN A 298 16.03 19.48 7.48
N ALA A 299 15.00 19.06 6.75
CA ALA A 299 15.15 18.53 5.39
C ALA A 299 15.74 19.59 4.44
N VAL A 300 15.25 20.82 4.51
CA VAL A 300 15.76 21.98 3.74
C VAL A 300 17.23 22.26 4.05
N GLN A 301 17.60 22.28 5.34
CA GLN A 301 18.99 22.46 5.76
C GLN A 301 19.91 21.34 5.28
N SER A 302 19.44 20.08 5.29
CA SER A 302 20.22 18.94 4.79
C SER A 302 20.56 19.04 3.30
N ALA A 303 19.74 19.77 2.54
CA ALA A 303 19.94 20.03 1.12
C ALA A 303 20.87 21.21 0.84
N ALA A 304 21.35 21.91 1.88
CA ALA A 304 22.12 23.15 1.79
C ALA A 304 21.40 24.23 0.95
N VAL A 305 20.07 24.32 1.11
CA VAL A 305 19.19 25.32 0.50
C VAL A 305 18.55 26.14 1.61
N SER A 306 18.29 27.44 1.42
CA SER A 306 17.47 28.21 2.36
C SER A 306 15.99 28.16 1.97
N PRO A 307 15.04 28.35 2.92
CA PRO A 307 13.62 28.37 2.59
C PRO A 307 13.23 29.41 1.52
N GLU A 308 13.99 30.51 1.40
CA GLU A 308 13.75 31.55 0.39
C GLU A 308 14.15 31.12 -1.03
N ASP A 309 15.13 30.22 -1.15
CA ASP A 309 15.65 29.69 -2.41
C ASP A 309 14.77 28.58 -3.02
N LEU A 310 13.85 28.01 -2.24
CA LEU A 310 12.87 27.07 -2.78
C LEU A 310 12.02 27.80 -3.84
N SER A 311 11.60 27.13 -4.90
CA SER A 311 10.56 27.66 -5.80
C SER A 311 9.18 27.40 -5.20
N ALA A 312 9.00 26.21 -4.62
CA ALA A 312 7.75 25.78 -4.01
C ALA A 312 7.98 24.91 -2.77
N LEU A 313 6.97 24.93 -1.89
CA LEU A 313 6.86 24.06 -0.74
C LEU A 313 5.51 23.35 -0.85
N VAL A 314 5.53 22.04 -1.08
CA VAL A 314 4.33 21.24 -1.38
C VAL A 314 4.05 20.32 -0.20
N LEU A 315 2.84 20.42 0.36
CA LEU A 315 2.39 19.55 1.44
C LEU A 315 1.40 18.51 0.90
N ALA A 316 1.62 17.25 1.23
CA ALA A 316 0.82 16.10 0.85
C ALA A 316 0.41 15.25 2.06
N GLY A 317 -0.48 14.27 1.83
CA GLY A 317 -0.98 13.37 2.88
C GLY A 317 -2.24 13.89 3.56
N GLY A 318 -3.11 12.96 3.96
CA GLY A 318 -4.46 13.28 4.45
C GLY A 318 -4.47 14.21 5.67
N THR A 319 -3.43 14.16 6.51
CA THR A 319 -3.30 15.02 7.70
C THR A 319 -3.17 16.51 7.31
N MET A 320 -2.67 16.80 6.10
CA MET A 320 -2.55 18.18 5.57
C MET A 320 -3.89 18.82 5.20
N ARG A 321 -5.01 18.10 5.36
CA ARG A 321 -6.35 18.70 5.38
C ARG A 321 -6.60 19.56 6.62
N THR A 322 -5.86 19.33 7.72
CA THR A 322 -6.00 20.11 8.96
C THR A 322 -5.56 21.56 8.73
N PRO A 323 -6.45 22.57 8.83
CA PRO A 323 -6.13 23.96 8.48
C PRO A 323 -4.93 24.54 9.23
N MET A 324 -4.82 24.26 10.54
CA MET A 324 -3.70 24.69 11.37
C MET A 324 -2.33 24.25 10.84
N ALA A 325 -2.21 23.06 10.24
CA ALA A 325 -0.93 22.56 9.75
C ALA A 325 -0.35 23.48 8.67
N LYS A 326 -1.20 23.96 7.75
CA LYS A 326 -0.83 24.91 6.70
C LYS A 326 -0.37 26.25 7.29
N GLN A 327 -1.06 26.74 8.31
CA GLN A 327 -0.77 28.01 8.97
C GLN A 327 0.59 27.96 9.68
N LEU A 328 0.84 26.92 10.47
CA LEU A 328 2.10 26.74 11.18
C LEU A 328 3.29 26.67 10.23
N VAL A 329 3.15 25.98 9.09
CA VAL A 329 4.20 25.94 8.06
C VAL A 329 4.43 27.31 7.45
N ALA A 330 3.36 28.04 7.11
CA ALA A 330 3.46 29.37 6.52
C ALA A 330 4.14 30.38 7.47
N GLU A 331 3.79 30.35 8.75
CA GLU A 331 4.35 31.21 9.79
C GLU A 331 5.82 30.89 10.04
N ARG A 332 6.16 29.60 10.17
CA ARG A 332 7.50 29.18 10.62
C ARG A 332 8.57 29.27 9.54
N LEU A 333 8.19 29.08 8.27
CA LEU A 333 9.10 29.16 7.11
C LEU A 333 8.95 30.47 6.33
N GLU A 334 8.07 31.37 6.79
CA GLU A 334 7.75 32.65 6.12
C GLU A 334 7.40 32.48 4.63
N ARG A 335 6.81 31.33 4.28
CA ARG A 335 6.54 30.93 2.91
C ARG A 335 5.25 30.15 2.80
N THR A 336 4.38 30.55 1.87
CA THR A 336 3.08 29.90 1.68
C THR A 336 3.22 28.47 1.14
N PRO A 337 2.86 27.42 1.90
CA PRO A 337 2.79 26.06 1.39
C PRO A 337 1.68 25.91 0.34
N GLN A 338 1.97 25.11 -0.67
CA GLN A 338 1.03 24.63 -1.67
C GLN A 338 0.43 23.32 -1.17
N VAL A 339 -0.90 23.30 -1.03
CA VAL A 339 -1.65 22.12 -0.60
C VAL A 339 -2.77 21.92 -1.61
N ASP A 340 -2.84 20.73 -2.20
CA ASP A 340 -3.92 20.37 -3.12
C ASP A 340 -5.26 20.24 -2.37
N ALA A 341 -6.38 20.37 -3.07
CA ALA A 341 -7.70 20.19 -2.46
C ALA A 341 -7.93 18.75 -1.96
N ALA A 342 -7.22 17.79 -2.56
CA ALA A 342 -7.17 16.40 -2.12
C ALA A 342 -5.72 15.94 -1.93
N PRO A 343 -5.07 16.34 -0.81
CA PRO A 343 -3.64 16.10 -0.59
C PRO A 343 -3.29 14.61 -0.51
N GLU A 344 -4.23 13.75 -0.12
CA GLU A 344 -4.08 12.30 -0.11
C GLU A 344 -4.10 11.63 -1.50
N LEU A 345 -4.53 12.34 -2.55
CA LEU A 345 -4.61 11.80 -3.92
C LEU A 345 -3.43 12.25 -4.80
N VAL A 346 -2.58 13.15 -4.28
CA VAL A 346 -1.49 13.78 -5.03
C VAL A 346 -0.47 12.74 -5.50
N ALA A 347 -0.08 11.82 -4.62
CA ALA A 347 0.90 10.78 -4.94
C ALA A 347 0.42 9.84 -6.06
N ALA A 348 -0.85 9.41 -6.05
CA ALA A 348 -1.39 8.56 -7.10
C ALA A 348 -1.45 9.28 -8.47
N ARG A 349 -1.87 10.55 -8.49
CA ARG A 349 -1.83 11.36 -9.72
C ARG A 349 -0.41 11.54 -10.23
N GLY A 350 0.52 11.81 -9.33
CA GLY A 350 1.95 11.88 -9.61
C GLY A 350 2.52 10.61 -10.23
N ALA A 351 2.11 9.45 -9.72
CA ALA A 351 2.45 8.16 -10.28
C ALA A 351 1.89 7.99 -11.70
N ALA A 352 0.65 8.43 -11.96
CA ALA A 352 0.07 8.41 -13.30
C ALA A 352 0.83 9.34 -14.28
N VAL A 353 1.26 10.53 -13.82
CA VAL A 353 2.13 11.43 -14.60
C VAL A 353 3.47 10.76 -14.90
N SER A 354 4.06 10.06 -13.93
CA SER A 354 5.28 9.28 -14.14
C SER A 354 5.08 8.17 -15.19
N ALA A 355 3.96 7.45 -15.16
CA ALA A 355 3.63 6.43 -16.15
C ALA A 355 3.51 7.01 -17.58
N VAL A 356 2.89 8.19 -17.73
CA VAL A 356 2.86 8.94 -19.00
C VAL A 356 4.28 9.27 -19.48
N GLY A 357 5.17 9.69 -18.58
CA GLY A 357 6.57 9.98 -18.90
C GLY A 357 7.33 8.76 -19.42
N VAL A 358 7.13 7.59 -18.80
CA VAL A 358 7.73 6.32 -19.25
C VAL A 358 7.30 6.00 -20.68
N LEU A 359 6.00 5.97 -20.96
CA LEU A 359 5.49 5.61 -22.28
C LEU A 359 5.85 6.63 -23.38
N SER A 360 5.92 7.91 -23.02
CA SER A 360 6.37 8.96 -23.96
C SER A 360 7.85 8.80 -24.31
N SER A 361 8.70 8.49 -23.34
CA SER A 361 10.14 8.30 -23.58
C SER A 361 10.47 7.08 -24.45
N VAL A 362 9.72 5.99 -24.29
CA VAL A 362 9.85 4.80 -25.16
C VAL A 362 9.41 5.12 -26.59
N SER A 363 8.35 5.92 -26.74
CA SER A 363 7.86 6.35 -28.06
C SER A 363 8.89 7.24 -28.78
N ASP A 364 9.54 8.16 -28.07
CA ASP A 364 10.59 9.03 -28.63
C ASP A 364 11.84 8.24 -29.04
N GLN A 365 12.23 7.21 -28.28
CA GLN A 365 13.33 6.31 -28.66
C GLN A 365 12.98 5.47 -29.89
N ALA A 366 11.76 4.92 -29.96
CA ALA A 366 11.31 4.18 -31.13
C ALA A 366 11.23 5.07 -32.39
N ALA A 367 10.78 6.33 -32.23
CA ALA A 367 10.76 7.32 -33.31
C ALA A 367 12.18 7.72 -33.75
N SER A 368 13.13 7.90 -32.83
CA SER A 368 14.52 8.25 -33.19
C SER A 368 15.25 7.10 -33.88
N VAL A 369 14.97 5.84 -33.48
CA VAL A 369 15.49 4.64 -34.19
C VAL A 369 14.85 4.54 -35.58
N ALA A 370 13.55 4.82 -35.71
CA ALA A 370 12.87 4.86 -37.01
C ALA A 370 13.44 5.96 -37.91
N GLU A 371 13.69 7.18 -37.40
CA GLU A 371 14.31 8.28 -38.15
C GLU A 371 15.78 7.99 -38.51
N THR A 372 16.52 7.32 -37.63
CA THR A 372 17.89 6.86 -37.91
C THR A 372 17.92 5.78 -39.00
N SER A 373 16.89 4.93 -39.05
CA SER A 373 16.75 3.91 -40.12
C SER A 373 16.28 4.47 -41.47
N VAL A 374 15.77 5.71 -41.52
CA VAL A 374 15.39 6.39 -42.77
C VAL A 374 16.56 7.20 -43.38
N LEU A 375 17.64 7.46 -42.63
CA LEU A 375 18.82 8.21 -43.10
C LEU A 375 20.00 7.35 -43.61
N MET A 376 19.88 6.02 -43.61
CA MET A 376 20.83 5.13 -44.29
C MET A 376 20.17 4.46 -45.51
N ARG A 377 19.91 5.25 -46.56
CA ARG A 377 19.76 4.72 -47.92
C ARG A 377 21.06 4.98 -48.68
N VAL A 378 22.05 4.14 -48.45
CA VAL A 378 23.21 4.02 -49.35
C VAL A 378 22.75 3.17 -50.52
N GLU A 379 22.60 3.80 -51.69
CA GLU A 379 22.48 3.09 -52.96
C GLU A 379 23.82 2.42 -53.28
N GLY A 380 23.81 1.10 -53.43
CA GLY A 380 24.95 0.30 -53.87
C GLY A 380 24.49 -1.08 -54.36
N PRO A 381 25.03 -1.63 -55.46
CA PRO A 381 24.35 -2.62 -56.28
C PRO A 381 24.65 -4.07 -55.89
N GLY A 382 23.71 -4.96 -56.22
CA GLY A 382 24.03 -6.31 -56.69
C GLY A 382 24.13 -7.43 -55.66
N SER A 383 23.01 -8.16 -55.51
CA SER A 383 22.88 -9.63 -55.41
C SER A 383 24.03 -10.47 -54.82
N GLY A 384 23.73 -11.17 -53.72
CA GLY A 384 24.45 -12.37 -53.29
C GLY A 384 23.82 -12.92 -52.02
N GLY A 385 23.20 -14.10 -52.10
CA GLY A 385 22.25 -14.64 -51.12
C GLY A 385 22.82 -14.97 -49.75
N LEU A 386 21.92 -14.97 -48.76
CA LEU A 386 22.13 -15.54 -47.43
C LEU A 386 20.87 -16.34 -47.07
N ASP A 387 21.03 -17.67 -47.04
CA ASP A 387 20.11 -18.57 -46.36
C ASP A 387 20.20 -18.28 -44.85
N VAL A 388 19.10 -17.81 -44.26
CA VAL A 388 18.92 -17.76 -42.80
C VAL A 388 17.94 -18.86 -42.44
N ILE A 389 18.40 -19.74 -41.57
CA ILE A 389 17.72 -20.93 -41.07
C ILE A 389 16.51 -20.51 -40.23
N ASP A 390 15.33 -20.98 -40.64
CA ASP A 390 14.09 -20.93 -39.87
C ASP A 390 14.17 -21.85 -38.63
N GLY A 391 13.63 -21.36 -37.51
CA GLY A 391 12.92 -22.24 -36.57
C GLY A 391 13.28 -22.15 -35.09
N GLU A 392 12.78 -21.13 -34.38
CA GLU A 392 12.16 -21.36 -33.08
C GLU A 392 10.81 -20.63 -33.03
N PRO A 393 9.71 -21.29 -32.63
CA PRO A 393 8.41 -20.65 -32.57
C PRO A 393 8.36 -19.73 -31.35
N GLU A 394 8.00 -18.45 -31.56
CA GLU A 394 7.53 -17.56 -30.51
C GLU A 394 6.40 -18.25 -29.74
N ARG A 395 6.67 -18.59 -28.47
CA ARG A 395 5.62 -19.04 -27.56
C ARG A 395 4.80 -17.82 -27.15
N GLU A 396 3.65 -17.68 -27.80
CA GLU A 396 2.60 -16.75 -27.43
C GLU A 396 2.24 -16.94 -25.95
N ALA A 397 2.36 -15.88 -25.14
CA ALA A 397 2.00 -15.93 -23.73
C ALA A 397 0.48 -16.14 -23.60
N PRO A 398 0.00 -16.97 -22.67
CA PRO A 398 -1.42 -17.24 -22.55
C PRO A 398 -2.18 -15.96 -22.16
N VAL A 399 -3.16 -15.59 -22.98
CA VAL A 399 -4.11 -14.50 -22.70
C VAL A 399 -4.94 -14.87 -21.48
N ARG A 400 -4.86 -14.06 -20.41
CA ARG A 400 -5.65 -14.25 -19.19
C ARG A 400 -7.14 -14.03 -19.53
N PRO A 401 -8.05 -14.98 -19.22
CA PRO A 401 -9.49 -14.78 -19.44
C PRO A 401 -10.03 -13.69 -18.51
N PRO A 402 -11.06 -12.93 -18.94
CA PRO A 402 -11.67 -11.89 -18.12
C PRO A 402 -12.25 -12.49 -16.83
N VAL A 403 -11.79 -11.99 -15.69
CA VAL A 403 -12.29 -12.38 -14.37
C VAL A 403 -13.65 -11.70 -14.17
N GLN A 404 -14.72 -12.47 -14.20
CA GLN A 404 -16.02 -12.03 -13.73
C GLN A 404 -16.00 -12.02 -12.21
N VAL A 405 -15.75 -10.86 -11.60
CA VAL A 405 -15.89 -10.70 -10.15
C VAL A 405 -17.38 -10.46 -9.86
N GLU A 406 -18.12 -11.52 -9.59
CA GLU A 406 -19.35 -11.41 -8.81
C GLU A 406 -18.96 -10.97 -7.39
N PRO A 407 -19.71 -10.06 -6.75
CA PRO A 407 -19.46 -9.71 -5.35
C PRO A 407 -19.63 -10.96 -4.49
N MET A 408 -18.50 -11.58 -4.12
CA MET A 408 -18.49 -12.80 -3.34
C MET A 408 -19.00 -12.48 -1.93
N TYR A 409 -20.03 -13.20 -1.52
CA TYR A 409 -20.42 -13.25 -0.11
C TYR A 409 -19.25 -13.90 0.63
N LEU A 410 -18.54 -13.12 1.43
CA LEU A 410 -17.37 -13.58 2.19
C LEU A 410 -17.89 -14.46 3.34
N GLU A 411 -18.08 -15.75 3.09
CA GLU A 411 -18.33 -16.72 4.15
C GLU A 411 -17.00 -17.12 4.82
N PRO A 412 -16.90 -17.05 6.15
CA PRO A 412 -15.71 -17.52 6.83
C PRO A 412 -15.47 -19.02 6.59
N PRO A 413 -14.20 -19.47 6.55
CA PRO A 413 -13.80 -20.88 6.56
C PRO A 413 -14.56 -21.68 7.61
N ASP A 414 -15.21 -22.74 7.12
CA ASP A 414 -15.83 -23.76 7.93
C ASP A 414 -14.75 -24.60 8.63
N GLU A 415 -14.55 -24.35 9.93
CA GLU A 415 -13.61 -25.09 10.77
C GLU A 415 -13.94 -26.59 10.83
N ASP A 416 -15.21 -26.98 10.73
CA ASP A 416 -15.64 -28.37 10.86
C ASP A 416 -15.22 -29.18 9.64
N ARG A 417 -15.26 -28.57 8.45
CA ARG A 417 -14.76 -29.21 7.22
C ARG A 417 -13.24 -29.41 7.26
N GLN A 418 -12.48 -28.47 7.81
CA GLN A 418 -11.03 -28.65 8.00
C GLN A 418 -10.69 -29.70 9.06
N ARG A 419 -11.45 -29.75 10.17
CA ARG A 419 -11.32 -30.81 11.19
C ARG A 419 -11.63 -32.18 10.60
N LEU A 420 -12.67 -32.30 9.77
CA LEU A 420 -13.01 -33.55 9.07
C LEU A 420 -11.87 -34.02 8.17
N PHE A 421 -11.28 -33.11 7.37
CA PHE A 421 -10.13 -33.46 6.51
C PHE A 421 -8.87 -33.83 7.31
N LYS A 422 -8.65 -33.19 8.47
CA LYS A 422 -7.55 -33.57 9.40
C LYS A 422 -7.79 -34.96 10.02
N ILE A 423 -9.02 -35.26 10.47
CA ILE A 423 -9.39 -36.57 11.02
C ILE A 423 -9.29 -37.67 9.96
N LEU A 424 -9.74 -37.40 8.73
CA LEU A 424 -9.67 -38.35 7.62
C LEU A 424 -8.21 -38.67 7.24
N LYS A 425 -7.34 -37.65 7.21
CA LYS A 425 -5.90 -37.81 6.97
C LYS A 425 -5.19 -38.58 8.10
N LEU A 426 -5.54 -38.32 9.36
CA LEU A 426 -5.02 -39.07 10.51
C LEU A 426 -5.46 -40.54 10.50
N SER A 427 -6.70 -40.82 10.09
CA SER A 427 -7.25 -42.17 9.98
C SER A 427 -6.56 -42.98 8.88
N ALA A 428 -6.29 -42.35 7.72
CA ALA A 428 -5.55 -42.98 6.63
C ALA A 428 -4.08 -43.26 7.00
N ALA A 429 -3.43 -42.36 7.75
CA ALA A 429 -2.09 -42.58 8.27
C ALA A 429 -2.02 -43.73 9.28
N ALA A 430 -3.00 -43.85 10.18
CA ALA A 430 -3.09 -44.97 11.12
C ALA A 430 -3.32 -46.32 10.40
N LEU A 431 -4.15 -46.35 9.37
CA LEU A 431 -4.38 -47.55 8.54
C LEU A 431 -3.12 -47.99 7.77
N LEU A 432 -2.31 -47.03 7.29
CA LEU A 432 -1.02 -47.32 6.67
C LEU A 432 0.00 -47.86 7.67
N ILE A 433 0.01 -47.36 8.91
CA ILE A 433 0.89 -47.87 9.98
C ILE A 433 0.46 -49.29 10.39
N ILE A 434 -0.84 -49.54 10.57
CA ILE A 434 -1.35 -50.88 10.90
C ILE A 434 -1.10 -51.87 9.76
N GLY A 435 -1.34 -51.45 8.51
CA GLY A 435 -1.04 -52.26 7.33
C GLY A 435 0.44 -52.60 7.21
N GLY A 436 1.32 -51.64 7.48
CA GLY A 436 2.77 -51.85 7.54
C GLY A 436 3.20 -52.82 8.65
N LEU A 437 2.57 -52.74 9.82
CA LEU A 437 2.85 -53.60 10.97
C LEU A 437 2.40 -55.06 10.74
N VAL A 438 1.25 -55.25 10.10
CA VAL A 438 0.74 -56.58 9.72
C VAL A 438 1.62 -57.20 8.64
N LEU A 439 2.09 -56.41 7.68
CA LEU A 439 2.99 -56.90 6.62
C LEU A 439 4.36 -57.32 7.18
N THR A 440 4.88 -56.62 8.20
CA THR A 440 6.12 -57.02 8.89
C THR A 440 5.94 -58.25 9.78
N LEU A 441 4.79 -58.42 10.43
CA LEU A 441 4.47 -59.62 11.20
C LEU A 441 4.36 -60.86 10.30
N VAL A 442 3.80 -60.74 9.09
CA VAL A 442 3.67 -61.87 8.16
C VAL A 442 5.01 -62.29 7.55
N GLN A 443 5.94 -61.36 7.35
CA GLN A 443 7.29 -61.67 6.85
C GLN A 443 8.27 -62.19 7.93
N GLY A 444 7.95 -62.04 9.22
CA GLY A 444 8.81 -62.47 10.33
C GLY A 444 8.62 -63.91 10.83
N VAL A 445 7.65 -64.68 10.32
CA VAL A 445 7.26 -66.00 10.86
C VAL A 445 8.01 -67.19 10.22
N GLY A 446 8.91 -66.95 9.25
CA GLY A 446 9.64 -68.01 8.54
C GLY A 446 11.11 -68.12 8.93
N GLY A 447 11.44 -68.77 10.05
CA GLY A 447 12.85 -69.11 10.35
C GLY A 447 13.09 -69.68 11.75
N THR A 448 12.88 -70.99 11.92
CA THR A 448 13.16 -71.76 13.15
C THR A 448 14.59 -72.30 13.17
N GLN A 449 15.34 -72.08 14.26
CA GLN A 449 16.28 -73.05 14.83
C GLN A 449 16.36 -72.87 16.37
N PRO A 450 16.26 -73.93 17.20
CA PRO A 450 16.12 -73.80 18.65
C PRO A 450 17.37 -74.08 19.51
N ALA A 451 17.36 -73.39 20.66
CA ALA A 451 17.81 -73.74 22.04
C ALA A 451 19.33 -73.84 22.36
N SER A 452 19.92 -72.89 23.12
CA SER A 452 19.96 -72.69 24.61
C SER A 452 21.17 -73.39 25.28
N PRO A 453 21.64 -73.07 26.52
CA PRO A 453 21.02 -72.28 27.61
C PRO A 453 22.01 -71.36 28.42
N ILE A 454 21.56 -70.92 29.62
CA ILE A 454 22.30 -70.56 30.86
C ILE A 454 22.48 -69.04 31.08
N THR A 455 22.25 -68.39 32.24
CA THR A 455 21.71 -68.71 33.57
C THR A 455 21.59 -67.38 34.37
N SER A 456 20.56 -67.28 35.21
CA SER A 456 20.49 -66.59 36.51
C SER A 456 20.78 -65.09 36.71
N GLN A 457 19.89 -64.55 37.56
CA GLN A 457 20.14 -63.79 38.80
C GLN A 457 20.03 -62.25 38.76
N GLN A 458 19.04 -61.79 39.54
CA GLN A 458 19.10 -60.73 40.58
C GLN A 458 19.57 -59.34 40.13
N ARG A 459 18.77 -58.28 40.27
CA ARG A 459 18.11 -57.80 41.49
C ARG A 459 16.88 -56.96 41.18
#